data_AF-A0A3D3N9Y8-F1
#
_entry.id   AF-A0A3D3N9Y8-F1
#
_cell.length_a   1.000
_cell.length_b   1.000
_cell.length_c   1.000
_cell.angle_alpha   90.00
_cell.angle_beta   90.00
_cell.angle_gamma   90.00
#
_symmetry.space_group_name_H-M   'P 1'
#
loop_
_entity.id
_entity.type
_entity.pdbx_description
1 polymer ?
#
loop_
_entity_poly.entity_id
_entity_poly.type
_entity_poly.pdbx_seq_one_letter_code
_entity_poly.pdbx_strand_id
1 'polypeptide(L)'
;EQTLLQQLAPASALVNGQGDILYLYGRTGMYLEPAPGEPGINNILRMAREGLRQDLRIALHKAASTAETVRFAGLKVKSNGHHTQLNLSVCPVK
;
A
#
# COMPACT_ATOMS: atom_id res chain seq x y z
N GLU A 1 18.07 3.63 -2.73
CA GLU A 1 16.63 3.40 -2.52
C GLU A 1 16.31 2.09 -1.78
N GLN A 2 16.95 0.95 -2.11
CA GLN A 2 16.73 -0.34 -1.44
C GLN A 2 16.96 -0.31 0.09
N THR A 3 17.86 0.53 0.58
CA THR A 3 18.21 0.64 2.02
C THR A 3 17.07 1.21 2.88
N LEU A 4 16.19 2.05 2.33
CA LEU A 4 15.05 2.61 3.08
C LEU A 4 13.94 1.56 3.28
N LEU A 5 13.75 0.68 2.30
CA LEU A 5 12.73 -0.37 2.32
C LEU A 5 13.01 -1.47 3.35
N GLN A 6 14.29 -1.76 3.64
CA GLN A 6 14.67 -2.76 4.64
C GLN A 6 14.36 -2.32 6.08
N GLN A 7 14.21 -1.02 6.35
CA GLN A 7 13.98 -0.50 7.70
C GLN A 7 12.49 -0.28 8.05
N LEU A 8 11.58 -0.34 7.06
CA LEU A 8 10.21 0.16 7.23
C LEU A 8 9.14 -0.90 7.52
N ALA A 9 9.20 -2.11 6.95
CA ALA A 9 8.23 -3.19 7.22
C ALA A 9 8.56 -4.48 6.43
N PRO A 10 8.01 -5.64 6.82
CA PRO A 10 8.11 -6.90 6.06
C PRO A 10 7.38 -6.89 4.70
N ALA A 11 6.60 -5.85 4.38
CA ALA A 11 5.93 -5.64 3.10
C ALA A 11 5.87 -4.13 2.78
N SER A 12 6.24 -3.72 1.56
CA SER A 12 6.26 -2.31 1.15
C SER A 12 6.12 -2.17 -0.36
N ALA A 13 5.67 -0.99 -0.80
CA ALA A 13 5.52 -0.65 -2.21
C ALA A 13 6.02 0.78 -2.47
N LEU A 14 6.80 0.96 -3.54
CA LEU A 14 7.10 2.26 -4.11
C LEU A 14 6.12 2.51 -5.24
N VAL A 15 5.48 3.68 -5.25
CA VAL A 15 4.51 4.05 -6.28
C VAL A 15 4.82 5.43 -6.86
N ASN A 16 4.43 5.64 -8.11
CA ASN A 16 4.44 6.98 -8.72
C ASN A 16 3.23 7.81 -8.22
N GLY A 17 3.13 9.06 -8.66
CA GLY A 17 2.02 9.96 -8.29
C GLY A 17 0.63 9.52 -8.78
N GLN A 18 0.55 8.56 -9.71
CA GLN A 18 -0.71 7.97 -10.20
C GLN A 18 -1.08 6.70 -9.40
N GLY A 19 -0.22 6.26 -8.48
CA GLY A 19 -0.40 5.04 -7.69
C GLY A 19 0.08 3.77 -8.40
N ASP A 20 0.76 3.89 -9.53
CA ASP A 20 1.35 2.73 -10.19
C ASP A 20 2.61 2.29 -9.44
N ILE A 21 2.70 0.99 -9.24
CA ILE A 21 3.75 0.34 -8.48
C ILE A 21 5.02 0.31 -9.32
N LEU A 22 6.05 0.98 -8.84
CA LEU A 22 7.40 0.96 -9.40
C LEU A 22 8.22 -0.17 -8.79
N TYR A 23 7.96 -0.51 -7.53
CA TYR A 23 8.66 -1.57 -6.82
C TYR A 23 7.81 -2.18 -5.71
N LEU A 24 7.91 -3.50 -5.52
CA LEU A 24 7.35 -4.22 -4.37
C LEU A 24 8.46 -4.89 -3.59
N TYR A 25 8.37 -4.78 -2.27
CA TYR A 25 9.25 -5.46 -1.33
C TYR A 25 8.44 -6.36 -0.40
N GLY A 26 8.93 -7.59 -0.19
CA GLY A 26 8.35 -8.53 0.75
C GLY A 26 7.01 -9.15 0.30
N ARG A 27 6.30 -9.77 1.26
CA ARG A 27 5.05 -10.52 0.99
C ARG A 27 3.83 -9.60 1.11
N THR A 28 3.37 -9.08 -0.03
CA THR A 28 2.24 -8.14 -0.07
C THR A 28 0.87 -8.80 -0.24
N GLY A 29 0.81 -10.10 -0.56
CA GLY A 29 -0.44 -10.82 -0.88
C GLY A 29 -1.55 -10.74 0.17
N MET A 30 -1.21 -10.53 1.45
CA MET A 30 -2.20 -10.34 2.53
C MET A 30 -2.94 -8.99 2.45
N TYR A 31 -2.42 -8.04 1.66
CA TYR A 31 -2.88 -6.64 1.62
C TYR A 31 -3.17 -6.16 0.20
N LEU A 32 -2.38 -6.66 -0.77
CA LEU A 32 -2.47 -6.37 -2.19
C LEU A 32 -2.74 -7.66 -2.96
N GLU A 33 -3.77 -7.66 -3.81
CA GLU A 33 -4.12 -8.77 -4.69
C GLU A 33 -4.71 -8.19 -5.99
N PRO A 34 -4.25 -8.62 -7.19
CA PRO A 34 -4.86 -8.18 -8.43
C PRO A 34 -6.31 -8.66 -8.52
N ALA A 35 -7.19 -7.83 -9.06
CA ALA A 35 -8.57 -8.24 -9.31
C ALA A 35 -8.60 -9.40 -10.32
N PRO A 36 -9.38 -10.46 -10.07
CA PRO A 36 -9.53 -11.57 -11.01
C PRO A 36 -9.97 -11.08 -12.40
N GLY A 37 -9.35 -11.59 -13.46
CA GLY A 37 -9.74 -11.30 -14.85
C GLY A 37 -9.21 -10.00 -15.43
N GLU A 38 -8.44 -9.22 -14.68
CA GLU A 38 -7.81 -7.98 -15.14
C GLU A 38 -6.28 -8.17 -15.27
N PRO A 39 -5.77 -8.58 -16.45
CA PRO A 39 -4.33 -8.74 -16.66
C PRO A 39 -3.63 -7.37 -16.59
N GLY A 40 -2.42 -7.35 -16.02
CA GLY A 40 -1.56 -6.16 -16.04
C GLY A 40 -1.94 -5.05 -15.07
N ILE A 41 -2.82 -5.29 -14.07
CA ILE A 41 -2.99 -4.31 -12.99
C ILE A 41 -1.67 -4.15 -12.24
N ASN A 42 -1.11 -2.96 -12.33
CA ASN A 42 0.08 -2.56 -11.58
C ASN A 42 -0.19 -1.35 -10.68
N ASN A 43 -1.45 -1.09 -10.31
CA ASN A 43 -1.83 0.07 -9.50
C ASN A 43 -2.19 -0.33 -8.07
N ILE A 44 -1.55 0.30 -7.08
CA ILE A 44 -1.65 -0.07 -5.68
C ILE A 44 -3.08 0.06 -5.12
N LEU A 45 -3.86 1.04 -5.60
CA LEU A 45 -5.24 1.25 -5.14
C LEU A 45 -6.17 0.19 -5.71
N ARG A 46 -5.93 -0.25 -6.95
CA ARG A 46 -6.70 -1.33 -7.58
C ARG A 46 -6.39 -2.67 -6.92
N MET A 47 -5.13 -2.90 -6.56
CA MET A 47 -4.70 -4.13 -5.88
C MET A 47 -5.03 -4.14 -4.39
N ALA A 48 -5.30 -3.00 -3.75
CA ALA A 48 -5.64 -2.96 -2.34
C ALA A 48 -6.91 -3.77 -2.03
N ARG A 49 -6.76 -4.74 -1.12
CA ARG A 49 -7.85 -5.57 -0.61
C ARG A 49 -8.90 -4.75 0.13
N GLU A 50 -10.07 -5.35 0.33
CA GLU A 50 -11.18 -4.77 1.08
C GLU A 50 -10.72 -4.33 2.48
N GLY A 51 -11.08 -3.10 2.86
CA GLY A 51 -10.67 -2.46 4.11
C GLY A 51 -9.33 -1.71 4.07
N LEU A 52 -8.54 -1.82 2.99
CA LEU A 52 -7.29 -1.06 2.82
C LEU A 52 -7.42 0.11 1.85
N ARG A 53 -8.18 -0.06 0.77
CA ARG A 53 -8.20 0.85 -0.39
C ARG A 53 -8.50 2.31 -0.02
N GLN A 54 -9.48 2.53 0.86
CA GLN A 54 -9.93 3.87 1.22
C GLN A 54 -8.84 4.62 2.00
N ASP A 55 -8.32 4.02 3.07
CA ASP A 55 -7.28 4.63 3.90
C ASP A 55 -5.97 4.79 3.13
N LEU A 56 -5.63 3.85 2.24
CA LEU A 56 -4.48 3.98 1.35
C LEU A 56 -4.60 5.17 0.40
N ARG A 57 -5.79 5.39 -0.19
CA ARG A 57 -6.03 6.56 -1.05
C ARG A 57 -5.88 7.87 -0.28
N ILE A 58 -6.41 7.93 0.94
CA ILE A 58 -6.28 9.10 1.82
C ILE A 58 -4.80 9.32 2.17
N ALA A 59 -4.09 8.26 2.54
CA ALA A 59 -2.67 8.32 2.92
C ALA A 59 -1.80 8.82 1.77
N LEU A 60 -1.97 8.28 0.56
CA LEU A 60 -1.22 8.69 -0.63
C LEU A 60 -1.47 10.16 -0.97
N HIS A 61 -2.74 10.56 -1.01
CA HIS A 61 -3.08 11.95 -1.32
C HIS A 61 -2.49 12.91 -0.28
N LYS A 62 -2.68 12.61 1.02
CA LYS A 62 -2.18 13.47 2.08
C LYS A 62 -0.65 13.52 2.10
N ALA A 63 0.04 12.40 1.95
CA ALA A 63 1.50 12.36 1.90
C ALA A 63 2.06 13.17 0.71
N ALA A 64 1.42 13.05 -0.47
CA ALA A 64 1.82 13.80 -1.66
C ALA A 64 1.57 15.32 -1.52
N SER A 65 0.45 15.72 -0.92
CA SER A 65 0.09 17.14 -0.79
C SER A 65 0.80 17.86 0.36
N THR A 66 1.14 17.15 1.43
CA THR A 66 1.77 17.75 2.63
C THR A 66 3.28 17.56 2.67
N ALA A 67 3.84 16.67 1.84
CA ALA A 67 5.22 16.21 1.94
C ALA A 67 5.55 15.58 3.32
N GLU A 68 4.54 15.11 4.06
CA GLU A 68 4.69 14.49 5.38
C GLU A 68 4.40 12.98 5.36
N THR A 69 4.91 12.27 6.37
CA THR A 69 4.58 10.86 6.57
C THR A 69 3.20 10.73 7.20
N VAL A 70 2.31 9.97 6.55
CA VAL A 70 0.96 9.67 7.03
C VAL A 70 0.91 8.26 7.60
N ARG A 71 0.29 8.10 8.77
CA ARG A 71 0.19 6.81 9.46
C ARG A 71 -1.25 6.52 9.87
N PHE A 72 -1.68 5.27 9.66
CA PHE A 72 -2.93 4.73 10.16
C PHE A 72 -2.63 3.45 10.93
N ALA A 73 -3.28 3.26 12.09
CA ALA A 73 -3.08 2.09 12.94
C ALA A 73 -4.36 1.26 13.04
N GLY A 74 -4.20 -0.06 13.17
CA GLY A 74 -5.33 -0.98 13.41
C GLY A 74 -6.33 -1.10 12.24
N LEU A 75 -5.89 -0.85 11.00
CA LEU A 75 -6.74 -1.01 9.83
C LEU A 75 -7.14 -2.47 9.67
N LYS A 76 -8.45 -2.74 9.56
CA LYS A 76 -8.98 -4.08 9.33
C LYS A 76 -9.02 -4.36 7.84
N VAL A 77 -8.18 -5.29 7.39
CA VAL A 77 -8.13 -5.73 6.00
C VAL A 77 -8.64 -7.15 5.89
N LYS A 78 -9.52 -7.40 4.92
CA LYS A 78 -10.06 -8.72 4.66
C LYS A 78 -9.15 -9.48 3.70
N SER A 79 -8.70 -10.66 4.10
CA SER A 79 -7.86 -11.55 3.30
C SER A 79 -8.29 -12.99 3.53
N ASN A 80 -8.51 -13.75 2.45
CA ASN A 80 -8.85 -15.17 2.49
C ASN A 80 -10.00 -15.54 3.47
N GLY A 81 -11.04 -14.70 3.54
CA GLY A 81 -12.21 -14.92 4.41
C GLY A 81 -12.04 -14.45 5.86
N HIS A 82 -10.85 -13.98 6.26
CA HIS A 82 -10.58 -13.46 7.60
C HIS A 82 -10.22 -11.97 7.58
N HIS A 83 -10.34 -11.32 8.73
CA HIS A 83 -9.86 -9.95 8.91
C HIS A 83 -8.52 -9.94 9.67
N THR A 84 -7.55 -9.22 9.14
CA THR A 84 -6.25 -8.97 9.78
C THR A 84 -6.14 -7.49 10.10
N GLN A 85 -5.53 -7.16 11.24
CA GLN A 85 -5.19 -5.77 11.56
C GLN A 85 -3.79 -5.43 11.07
N LEU A 86 -3.63 -4.24 10.49
CA LEU A 86 -2.32 -3.74 10.08
C LEU A 86 -2.16 -2.25 10.41
N ASN A 87 -0.90 -1.84 10.46
CA ASN A 87 -0.51 -0.43 10.51
C ASN A 87 0.01 -0.03 9.12
N LEU A 88 -0.55 1.05 8.58
CA LEU A 88 -0.16 1.63 7.31
C LEU A 88 0.71 2.87 7.56
N SER A 89 1.84 2.97 6.86
CA SER A 89 2.68 4.16 6.83
C SER A 89 2.97 4.51 5.37
N VAL A 90 2.74 5.76 4.99
CA VAL A 90 3.03 6.28 3.65
C VAL A 90 3.91 7.51 3.81
N CYS A 91 5.10 7.49 3.22
CA CYS A 91 6.02 8.61 3.22
C CYS A 91 6.34 9.03 1.77
N PRO A 92 6.38 10.34 1.49
CA PRO A 92 6.84 10.82 0.20
C PRO A 92 8.34 10.54 0.06
N VAL A 93 8.74 10.17 -1.15
CA VAL A 93 10.15 9.90 -1.51
C VAL A 93 10.60 11.08 -2.37
N LYS A 94 11.77 11.65 -2.06
CA LYS A 94 12.37 12.76 -2.79
C LYS A 94 13.18 12.26 -3.97
#